data_AF-A0A838EKJ0-F1
#
_entry.id   AF-A0A838EKJ0-F1
#
_cell.length_a   1.000
_cell.length_b   1.000
_cell.length_c   1.000
_cell.angle_alpha   90.00
_cell.angle_beta   90.00
_cell.angle_gamma   90.00
#
_symmetry.space_group_name_H-M   'P 1'
#
loop_
_entity.id
_entity.type
_entity.pdbx_description
1 polymer ?
#
loop_
_entity_poly.entity_id
_entity_poly.type
_entity_poly.pdbx_seq_one_letter_code
_entity_poly.pdbx_strand_id
1 'polypeptide(L)'
;MNTPWIITLSLHLYRWLLSIGPATYRAEYEEATIQVFRQCCRDAYRQRGAKSVLFLWLPMFSEAIVGMIAEHFSVLRHAYERIGQMLPTMRRSMISTLCAFIVFGVAYIFLMRVTDPRAPLNAAANGHPAIGLSFAIINWSAEIAFLVVVLGGLPILFSAFKHALSEKRGLALLAIRPRRLLLLIAGTVILEIAFFAFLVIVQFLSGAPASQHTITPAAPVSIAEQLGIVTLFTFVILAIPLFIAQAVLRSEFSPKMLRYALALMSIATLTMTITCLATVIWIISFWILAPDIAASQGLGLAGLRGNIGGSAGVVIVVVMMALAVGVSTFAVRRGLHNRTAATI
;
A
#
# COMPACT_ATOMS: atom_id res chain seq x y z
N MET A 1 -13.20 -42.98 -54.85
CA MET A 1 -14.00 -43.77 -53.90
C MET A 1 -14.97 -42.83 -53.20
N ASN A 2 -16.28 -43.01 -53.41
CA ASN A 2 -17.30 -42.16 -52.78
C ASN A 2 -17.30 -42.38 -51.27
N THR A 3 -17.09 -41.32 -50.49
CA THR A 3 -17.13 -41.39 -49.03
C THR A 3 -18.57 -41.65 -48.60
N PRO A 4 -18.86 -42.61 -47.70
CA PRO A 4 -20.21 -42.86 -47.24
C PRO A 4 -20.83 -41.58 -46.65
N TRP A 5 -22.05 -41.26 -47.05
CA TRP A 5 -22.75 -40.03 -46.64
C TRP A 5 -22.80 -39.86 -45.12
N ILE A 6 -22.90 -40.96 -44.37
CA ILE A 6 -22.93 -40.94 -42.90
C ILE A 6 -21.63 -40.46 -42.27
N ILE A 7 -20.48 -40.73 -42.90
CA ILE A 7 -19.18 -40.24 -42.43
C ILE A 7 -19.07 -38.74 -42.69
N THR A 8 -19.54 -38.28 -43.86
CA THR A 8 -19.56 -36.85 -44.20
C THR A 8 -20.46 -36.07 -43.24
N LEU A 9 -21.64 -36.60 -42.92
CA LEU A 9 -22.56 -36.00 -41.94
C LEU A 9 -21.95 -35.96 -40.54
N SER A 10 -21.33 -37.06 -40.10
CA SER A 10 -20.68 -37.15 -38.79
C SER A 10 -19.54 -36.12 -38.66
N LEU A 11 -18.72 -35.94 -39.71
CA LEU A 11 -17.67 -34.93 -39.73
C LEU A 11 -18.22 -33.50 -39.66
N HIS A 12 -19.36 -33.24 -40.32
CA HIS A 12 -20.00 -31.93 -40.28
C HIS A 12 -20.52 -31.62 -38.87
N LEU A 13 -21.20 -32.57 -38.24
CA LEU A 13 -21.68 -32.45 -36.86
C LEU A 13 -20.53 -32.29 -35.87
N TYR A 14 -19.43 -33.03 -36.05
CA TYR A 14 -18.26 -32.94 -35.17
C TYR A 14 -17.53 -31.60 -35.33
N ARG A 15 -17.41 -31.07 -36.55
CA ARG A 15 -16.92 -29.71 -36.81
C ARG A 15 -17.81 -28.65 -36.17
N TRP A 16 -19.12 -28.80 -36.30
CA TRP A 16 -20.07 -27.90 -35.67
C TRP A 16 -19.92 -27.93 -34.13
N LEU A 17 -19.73 -29.11 -33.53
CA LEU A 17 -19.46 -29.25 -32.10
C LEU A 17 -18.16 -28.55 -31.69
N LEU A 18 -17.07 -28.77 -32.41
CA LEU A 18 -15.79 -28.10 -32.16
C LEU A 18 -15.89 -26.57 -32.33
N SER A 19 -16.79 -26.09 -33.21
CA SER A 19 -17.02 -24.65 -33.41
C SER A 19 -17.56 -23.93 -32.17
N ILE A 20 -18.21 -24.67 -31.25
CA ILE A 20 -18.70 -24.15 -29.96
C ILE A 20 -17.54 -23.96 -28.97
N GLY A 21 -16.40 -24.64 -29.20
CA GLY A 21 -15.20 -24.56 -28.37
C GLY A 21 -14.43 -23.23 -28.50
N PRO A 22 -13.62 -22.89 -27.47
CA PRO A 22 -12.81 -21.67 -27.47
C PRO A 22 -11.88 -21.60 -28.68
N ALA A 23 -11.70 -20.40 -29.23
CA ALA A 23 -10.97 -20.17 -30.48
C ALA A 23 -9.50 -20.66 -30.43
N THR A 24 -8.88 -20.60 -29.25
CA THR A 24 -7.51 -21.10 -29.01
C THR A 24 -7.43 -22.61 -29.15
N TYR A 25 -8.37 -23.35 -28.54
CA TYR A 25 -8.44 -24.81 -28.66
C TYR A 25 -8.65 -25.25 -30.11
N ARG A 26 -9.49 -24.51 -30.85
CA ARG A 26 -9.68 -24.77 -32.28
C ARG A 26 -8.41 -24.56 -33.10
N ALA A 27 -7.70 -23.46 -32.87
CA ALA A 27 -6.49 -23.15 -33.63
C ALA A 27 -5.40 -24.24 -33.49
N GLU A 28 -5.33 -24.89 -32.33
CA GLU A 28 -4.25 -25.84 -32.01
C GLU A 28 -4.65 -27.30 -32.25
N TYR A 29 -5.90 -27.69 -31.96
CA TYR A 29 -6.30 -29.09 -31.92
C TYR A 29 -7.35 -29.49 -32.96
N GLU A 30 -8.01 -28.55 -33.65
CA GLU A 30 -9.13 -28.85 -34.55
C GLU A 30 -8.74 -29.84 -35.66
N GLU A 31 -7.63 -29.58 -36.36
CA GLU A 31 -7.23 -30.39 -37.51
C GLU A 31 -6.82 -31.80 -37.11
N ALA A 32 -6.03 -31.94 -36.05
CA ALA A 32 -5.61 -33.23 -35.52
C ALA A 32 -6.81 -34.05 -35.01
N THR A 33 -7.74 -33.43 -34.29
CA THR A 33 -8.88 -34.12 -33.68
C THR A 33 -9.89 -34.56 -34.75
N ILE A 34 -10.10 -33.75 -35.79
CA ILE A 34 -10.93 -34.13 -36.95
C ILE A 34 -10.30 -35.31 -37.70
N GLN A 35 -8.98 -35.34 -37.87
CA GLN A 35 -8.31 -36.46 -38.55
C GLN A 35 -8.46 -37.77 -37.78
N VAL A 36 -8.28 -37.74 -36.45
CA VAL A 36 -8.48 -38.91 -35.58
C VAL A 36 -9.94 -39.37 -35.65
N PHE A 37 -10.90 -38.46 -35.49
CA PHE A 37 -12.33 -38.79 -35.57
C PHE A 37 -12.72 -39.38 -36.93
N ARG A 38 -12.17 -38.84 -38.03
CA ARG A 38 -12.37 -39.36 -39.38
C ARG A 38 -11.86 -40.80 -39.52
N GLN A 39 -10.72 -41.09 -38.92
CA GLN A 39 -10.13 -42.43 -38.95
C GLN A 39 -10.99 -43.41 -38.13
N CYS A 40 -11.40 -43.04 -36.91
CA CYS A 40 -12.29 -43.85 -36.09
C CYS A 40 -13.63 -44.13 -36.78
N CYS A 41 -14.20 -43.15 -37.49
CA CYS A 41 -15.43 -43.34 -38.27
C CYS A 41 -15.25 -44.36 -39.41
N ARG A 42 -14.11 -44.32 -40.12
CA ARG A 42 -13.80 -45.28 -41.19
C ARG A 42 -13.65 -46.69 -40.65
N ASP A 43 -12.94 -46.84 -39.53
CA ASP A 43 -12.68 -48.15 -38.94
C ASP A 43 -13.96 -48.75 -38.34
N ALA A 44 -14.77 -47.95 -37.63
CA ALA A 44 -16.07 -48.38 -37.12
C ALA A 44 -17.03 -48.78 -38.25
N TYR A 45 -17.03 -48.03 -39.36
CA TYR A 45 -17.85 -48.32 -40.53
C TYR A 45 -17.42 -49.63 -41.21
N ARG A 46 -16.11 -49.90 -41.34
CA ARG A 46 -15.60 -51.16 -41.90
C ARG A 46 -15.99 -52.39 -41.08
N GLN A 47 -16.03 -52.26 -39.75
CA GLN A 47 -16.32 -53.40 -38.88
C GLN A 47 -17.81 -53.76 -38.82
N ARG A 48 -18.70 -52.77 -38.67
CA ARG A 48 -20.14 -53.01 -38.38
C ARG A 48 -21.08 -52.02 -39.08
N GLY A 49 -20.60 -51.32 -40.11
CA GLY A 49 -21.39 -50.38 -40.92
C GLY A 49 -21.85 -49.13 -40.15
N ALA A 50 -22.96 -48.55 -40.60
CA ALA A 50 -23.48 -47.27 -40.12
C ALA A 50 -23.83 -47.25 -38.62
N LYS A 51 -24.37 -48.36 -38.08
CA LYS A 51 -24.79 -48.45 -36.66
C LYS A 51 -23.62 -48.28 -35.70
N SER A 52 -22.43 -48.77 -36.09
CA SER A 52 -21.20 -48.63 -35.30
C SER A 52 -20.74 -47.19 -35.16
N VAL A 53 -20.84 -46.42 -36.26
CA VAL A 53 -20.49 -44.98 -36.28
C VAL A 53 -21.40 -44.19 -35.34
N LEU A 54 -22.68 -44.58 -35.24
CA LEU A 54 -23.65 -43.96 -34.35
C LEU A 54 -23.37 -44.27 -32.87
N PHE A 55 -22.94 -45.49 -32.54
CA PHE A 55 -22.53 -45.85 -31.18
C PHE A 55 -21.21 -45.19 -30.76
N LEU A 56 -20.29 -44.97 -31.69
CA LEU A 56 -19.01 -44.28 -31.45
C LEU A 56 -19.21 -42.81 -31.01
N TRP A 57 -20.33 -42.20 -31.39
CA TRP A 57 -20.63 -40.81 -31.06
C TRP A 57 -20.79 -40.58 -29.56
N LEU A 58 -21.41 -41.50 -28.82
CA LEU A 58 -21.64 -41.36 -27.38
C LEU A 58 -20.35 -41.15 -26.55
N PRO A 59 -19.34 -42.05 -26.62
CA PRO A 59 -18.11 -41.88 -25.87
C PRO A 59 -17.30 -40.68 -26.35
N MET A 60 -17.16 -40.49 -27.67
CA MET A 60 -16.41 -39.35 -28.25
C MET A 60 -17.01 -38.00 -27.87
N PHE A 61 -18.34 -37.89 -27.85
CA PHE A 61 -19.03 -36.68 -27.43
C PHE A 61 -18.82 -36.38 -25.95
N SER A 62 -18.85 -37.42 -25.11
CA SER A 62 -18.59 -37.27 -23.67
C SER A 62 -17.17 -36.80 -23.39
N GLU A 63 -16.16 -37.37 -24.07
CA GLU A 63 -14.76 -36.97 -23.91
C GLU A 63 -14.51 -35.56 -24.44
N ALA A 64 -15.10 -35.21 -25.60
CA ALA A 64 -14.98 -33.87 -26.18
C ALA A 64 -15.60 -32.79 -25.28
N ILE A 65 -16.78 -33.05 -24.70
CA ILE A 65 -17.42 -32.12 -23.75
C ILE A 65 -16.59 -31.96 -22.49
N VAL A 66 -16.10 -33.05 -21.90
CA VAL A 66 -15.28 -33.00 -20.67
C VAL A 66 -13.98 -32.23 -20.93
N GLY A 67 -13.32 -32.48 -22.06
CA GLY A 67 -12.12 -31.73 -22.47
C GLY A 67 -12.39 -30.23 -22.68
N MET A 68 -13.49 -29.88 -23.36
CA MET A 68 -13.88 -28.48 -23.57
C MET A 68 -14.20 -27.77 -22.25
N ILE A 69 -14.92 -28.43 -21.33
CA ILE A 69 -15.28 -27.84 -20.03
C ILE A 69 -14.02 -27.66 -19.18
N ALA A 70 -13.13 -28.66 -19.13
CA ALA A 70 -11.87 -28.57 -18.39
C ALA A 70 -11.00 -27.40 -18.88
N GLU A 71 -10.92 -27.20 -20.20
CA GLU A 71 -10.14 -26.10 -20.79
C GLU A 71 -10.83 -24.73 -20.60
N HIS A 72 -12.16 -24.69 -20.59
CA HIS A 72 -12.89 -23.47 -20.27
C HIS A 72 -12.65 -23.04 -18.81
N PHE A 73 -12.59 -24.01 -17.89
CA PHE A 73 -12.26 -23.75 -16.50
C PHE A 73 -10.78 -23.43 -16.28
N SER A 74 -9.84 -23.99 -17.06
CA SER A 74 -8.41 -23.64 -16.96
C SER A 74 -8.15 -22.19 -17.38
N VAL A 75 -8.79 -21.72 -18.46
CA VAL A 75 -8.71 -20.32 -18.93
C VAL A 75 -9.34 -19.36 -17.92
N LEU A 76 -10.53 -19.68 -17.38
CA LEU A 76 -11.16 -18.88 -16.32
C LEU A 76 -10.30 -18.86 -15.04
N ARG A 77 -9.72 -20.00 -14.67
CA ARG A 77 -8.86 -20.13 -13.49
C ARG A 77 -7.58 -19.33 -13.63
N HIS A 78 -6.95 -19.31 -14.81
CA HIS A 78 -5.78 -18.48 -15.06
C HIS A 78 -6.10 -16.99 -15.11
N ALA A 79 -7.25 -16.58 -15.65
CA ALA A 79 -7.72 -15.20 -15.55
C ALA A 79 -7.99 -14.79 -14.09
N TYR A 80 -8.60 -15.69 -13.31
CA TYR A 80 -8.90 -15.46 -11.89
C TYR A 80 -7.64 -15.46 -11.01
N GLU A 81 -6.67 -16.33 -11.26
CA GLU A 81 -5.37 -16.34 -10.58
C GLU A 81 -4.54 -15.11 -10.94
N ARG A 82 -4.59 -14.63 -12.19
CA ARG A 82 -3.92 -13.38 -12.60
C ARG A 82 -4.53 -12.16 -11.88
N ILE A 83 -5.85 -12.10 -11.75
CA ILE A 83 -6.55 -11.06 -10.96
C ILE A 83 -6.23 -11.22 -9.46
N GLY A 84 -6.20 -12.45 -8.96
CA GLY A 84 -5.85 -12.79 -7.57
C GLY A 84 -4.40 -12.45 -7.20
N GLN A 85 -3.46 -12.49 -8.16
CA GLN A 85 -2.08 -12.05 -7.99
C GLN A 85 -1.91 -10.52 -8.10
N MET A 86 -2.84 -9.81 -8.75
CA MET A 86 -2.84 -8.34 -8.79
C MET A 86 -3.31 -7.71 -7.48
N LEU A 87 -4.29 -8.31 -6.78
CA LEU A 87 -4.75 -7.85 -5.46
C LEU A 87 -3.64 -7.67 -4.41
N PRO A 88 -2.71 -8.62 -4.18
CA PRO A 88 -1.66 -8.46 -3.19
C PRO A 88 -0.67 -7.35 -3.56
N THR A 89 -0.42 -7.09 -4.84
CA THR A 89 0.45 -5.97 -5.23
C THR A 89 -0.19 -4.61 -4.96
N MET A 90 -1.49 -4.45 -5.26
CA MET A 90 -2.22 -3.21 -4.94
C MET A 90 -2.36 -3.01 -3.43
N ARG A 91 -2.65 -4.08 -2.66
CA ARG A 91 -2.68 -4.02 -1.19
C ARG A 91 -1.32 -3.61 -0.60
N ARG A 92 -0.21 -4.13 -1.13
CA ARG A 92 1.14 -3.72 -0.71
C ARG A 92 1.43 -2.25 -1.01
N SER A 93 1.01 -1.74 -2.17
CA SER A 93 1.13 -0.32 -2.52
C SER A 93 0.34 0.56 -1.54
N MET A 94 -0.90 0.17 -1.21
CA MET A 94 -1.72 0.90 -0.23
C MET A 94 -1.06 0.97 1.15
N ILE A 95 -0.58 -0.18 1.65
CA ILE A 95 0.08 -0.25 2.97
C ILE A 95 1.36 0.59 2.97
N SER A 96 2.17 0.51 1.91
CA SER A 96 3.39 1.31 1.77
C SER A 96 3.09 2.82 1.76
N THR A 97 2.02 3.23 1.08
CA THR A 97 1.60 4.63 1.01
C THR A 97 1.11 5.13 2.37
N LEU A 98 0.35 4.30 3.09
CA LEU A 98 -0.08 4.60 4.46
C LEU A 98 1.14 4.77 5.38
N CYS A 99 2.06 3.81 5.40
CA CYS A 99 3.28 3.90 6.21
C CYS A 99 4.09 5.17 5.89
N ALA A 100 4.24 5.49 4.60
CA ALA A 100 4.90 6.72 4.17
C ALA A 100 4.19 7.97 4.70
N PHE A 101 2.86 8.03 4.62
CA PHE A 101 2.09 9.15 5.17
C PHE A 101 2.28 9.32 6.68
N ILE A 102 2.40 8.23 7.44
CA ILE A 102 2.63 8.31 8.89
C ILE A 102 4.02 8.84 9.20
N VAL A 103 5.06 8.35 8.53
CA VAL A 103 6.44 8.88 8.66
C VAL A 103 6.46 10.37 8.31
N PHE A 104 5.74 10.75 7.25
CA PHE A 104 5.58 12.14 6.86
C PHE A 104 4.87 12.98 7.92
N GLY A 105 3.77 12.47 8.50
CA GLY A 105 3.04 13.14 9.57
C GLY A 105 3.88 13.34 10.82
N VAL A 106 4.71 12.36 11.17
CA VAL A 106 5.70 12.49 12.27
C VAL A 106 6.70 13.60 11.95
N ALA A 107 7.31 13.58 10.76
CA ALA A 107 8.24 14.63 10.34
C ALA A 107 7.59 16.03 10.35
N TYR A 108 6.33 16.13 9.92
CA TYR A 108 5.54 17.36 9.98
C TYR A 108 5.29 17.82 11.43
N ILE A 109 4.93 16.93 12.35
CA ILE A 109 4.77 17.29 13.77
C ILE A 109 6.09 17.79 14.35
N PHE A 110 7.22 17.16 14.01
CA PHE A 110 8.55 17.64 14.38
C PHE A 110 8.83 19.04 13.81
N LEU A 111 8.47 19.30 12.54
CA LEU A 111 8.57 20.63 11.94
C LEU A 111 7.75 21.66 12.75
N MET A 112 6.51 21.33 13.09
CA MET A 112 5.65 22.23 13.86
C MET A 112 6.18 22.52 15.26
N ARG A 113 6.90 21.56 15.87
CA ARG A 113 7.63 21.78 17.13
C ARG A 113 8.87 22.66 16.96
N VAL A 114 9.59 22.57 15.84
CA VAL A 114 10.71 23.49 15.54
C VAL A 114 10.21 24.93 15.41
N THR A 115 9.00 25.12 14.86
CA THR A 115 8.41 26.46 14.66
C THR A 115 7.83 27.10 15.92
N ASP A 116 7.94 26.45 17.08
CA ASP A 116 7.48 26.96 18.38
C ASP A 116 8.70 27.46 19.16
N PRO A 117 8.79 28.75 19.58
CA PRO A 117 7.72 29.74 19.69
C PRO A 117 7.30 30.42 18.38
N ARG A 118 5.99 30.60 18.19
CA ARG A 118 5.40 31.27 17.00
C ARG A 118 5.72 32.77 16.87
N ALA A 119 6.03 33.45 17.98
CA ALA A 119 6.26 34.89 17.98
C ALA A 119 7.41 35.35 17.06
N PRO A 120 8.65 34.82 17.17
CA PRO A 120 9.73 35.16 16.26
C PRO A 120 9.44 34.78 14.80
N LEU A 121 8.73 33.66 14.58
CA LEU A 121 8.35 33.24 13.24
C LEU A 121 7.37 34.23 12.58
N ASN A 122 6.38 34.71 13.34
CA ASN A 122 5.42 35.70 12.85
C ASN A 122 6.11 37.04 12.53
N ALA A 123 7.08 37.46 13.35
CA ALA A 123 7.88 38.65 13.07
C ALA A 123 8.67 38.49 11.76
N ALA A 124 9.33 37.35 11.55
CA ALA A 124 10.04 37.04 10.31
C ALA A 124 9.10 37.00 9.09
N ALA A 125 7.92 36.39 9.24
CA ALA A 125 6.91 36.30 8.18
C ALA A 125 6.35 37.67 7.78
N ASN A 126 6.17 38.58 8.74
CA ASN A 126 5.74 39.96 8.47
C ASN A 126 6.81 40.78 7.74
N GLY A 127 8.10 40.55 8.04
CA GLY A 127 9.21 41.19 7.33
C GLY A 127 9.49 40.58 5.95
N HIS A 128 9.18 39.30 5.77
CA HIS A 128 9.50 38.54 4.56
C HIS A 128 8.31 37.69 4.10
N PRO A 129 7.48 38.17 3.15
CA PRO A 129 6.26 37.50 2.75
C PRO A 129 6.48 36.11 2.14
N ALA A 130 7.66 35.84 1.58
CA ALA A 130 8.04 34.51 1.10
C ALA A 130 8.04 33.46 2.22
N ILE A 131 8.57 33.80 3.41
CA ILE A 131 8.59 32.91 4.58
C ILE A 131 7.15 32.61 5.03
N GLY A 132 6.33 33.67 5.15
CA GLY A 132 4.93 33.54 5.55
C GLY A 132 4.11 32.69 4.56
N LEU A 133 4.28 32.93 3.27
CA LEU A 133 3.57 32.19 2.22
C LEU A 133 3.98 30.72 2.19
N SER A 134 5.27 30.39 2.24
CA SER A 134 5.73 29.00 2.26
C SER A 134 5.22 28.26 3.51
N PHE A 135 5.23 28.91 4.68
CA PHE A 135 4.68 28.33 5.90
C PHE A 135 3.16 28.09 5.83
N ALA A 136 2.41 29.03 5.24
CA ALA A 136 0.98 28.84 5.00
C ALA A 136 0.70 27.65 4.06
N ILE A 137 1.47 27.52 2.97
CA ILE A 137 1.37 26.39 2.04
C ILE A 137 1.64 25.07 2.77
N ILE A 138 2.66 25.02 3.63
CA ILE A 138 2.97 23.83 4.44
C ILE A 138 1.77 23.42 5.29
N ASN A 139 1.16 24.35 6.03
CA ASN A 139 0.01 24.06 6.90
C ASN A 139 -1.21 23.58 6.10
N TRP A 140 -1.62 24.33 5.06
CA TRP A 140 -2.79 23.98 4.26
C TRP A 140 -2.60 22.64 3.53
N SER A 141 -1.43 22.39 2.96
CA SER A 141 -1.16 21.13 2.26
C SER A 141 -1.13 19.93 3.21
N ALA A 142 -0.62 20.08 4.43
CA ALA A 142 -0.65 19.05 5.46
C ALA A 142 -2.10 18.74 5.93
N GLU A 143 -2.92 19.77 6.14
CA GLU A 143 -4.34 19.62 6.49
C GLU A 143 -5.13 18.92 5.38
N ILE A 144 -4.92 19.30 4.12
CA ILE A 144 -5.53 18.63 2.97
C ILE A 144 -5.06 17.18 2.88
N ALA A 145 -3.75 16.91 3.04
CA ALA A 145 -3.22 15.56 3.02
C ALA A 145 -3.89 14.68 4.10
N PHE A 146 -4.05 15.21 5.31
CA PHE A 146 -4.74 14.54 6.41
C PHE A 146 -6.21 14.25 6.06
N LEU A 147 -6.93 15.25 5.55
CA LEU A 147 -8.33 15.10 5.15
C LEU A 147 -8.50 14.04 4.05
N VAL A 148 -7.62 14.03 3.04
CA VAL A 148 -7.63 13.03 1.96
C VAL A 148 -7.39 11.62 2.51
N VAL A 149 -6.46 11.45 3.46
CA VAL A 149 -6.19 10.15 4.09
C VAL A 149 -7.37 9.69 4.94
N VAL A 150 -8.03 10.60 5.68
CA VAL A 150 -9.25 10.26 6.43
C VAL A 150 -10.36 9.85 5.48
N LEU A 151 -10.62 10.63 4.42
CA LEU A 151 -11.66 10.31 3.43
C LEU A 151 -11.37 9.01 2.66
N GLY A 152 -10.10 8.66 2.45
CA GLY A 152 -9.71 7.41 1.80
C GLY A 152 -9.71 6.20 2.72
N GLY A 153 -9.32 6.40 3.99
CA GLY A 153 -9.26 5.36 5.00
C GLY A 153 -10.64 4.98 5.56
N LEU A 154 -11.57 5.94 5.66
CA LEU A 154 -12.85 5.74 6.33
C LEU A 154 -13.75 4.69 5.64
N PRO A 155 -13.92 4.69 4.30
CA PRO A 155 -14.69 3.63 3.63
C PRO A 155 -14.06 2.24 3.78
N ILE A 156 -12.73 2.17 3.77
CA ILE A 156 -11.98 0.92 3.97
C ILE A 156 -12.20 0.40 5.39
N LEU A 157 -12.06 1.28 6.39
CA LEU A 157 -12.26 0.97 7.79
C LEU A 157 -13.71 0.55 8.05
N PHE A 158 -14.68 1.27 7.50
CA PHE A 158 -16.10 0.95 7.62
C PHE A 158 -16.42 -0.42 7.01
N SER A 159 -15.89 -0.72 5.81
CA SER A 159 -16.08 -2.03 5.18
C SER A 159 -15.45 -3.16 6.01
N ALA A 160 -14.23 -2.95 6.52
CA ALA A 160 -13.57 -3.93 7.37
C ALA A 160 -14.34 -4.17 8.67
N PHE A 161 -14.83 -3.10 9.30
CA PHE A 161 -15.61 -3.16 10.53
C PHE A 161 -16.97 -3.83 10.31
N LYS A 162 -17.70 -3.47 9.24
CA LYS A 162 -18.95 -4.12 8.86
C LYS A 162 -18.77 -5.62 8.63
N HIS A 163 -17.68 -6.01 7.99
CA HIS A 163 -17.38 -7.41 7.75
C HIS A 163 -17.07 -8.16 9.05
N ALA A 164 -16.27 -7.56 9.93
CA ALA A 164 -15.99 -8.09 11.26
C ALA A 164 -17.24 -8.20 12.15
N LEU A 165 -18.24 -7.33 11.99
CA LEU A 165 -19.51 -7.46 12.71
C LEU A 165 -20.41 -8.55 12.14
N SER A 166 -20.34 -8.83 10.84
CA SER A 166 -21.22 -9.80 10.18
C SER A 166 -20.88 -11.26 10.49
N GLU A 167 -19.62 -11.58 10.77
CA GLU A 167 -19.23 -12.91 11.22
C GLU A 167 -19.40 -13.02 12.74
N LYS A 168 -20.17 -14.01 13.23
CA LYS A 168 -20.37 -14.27 14.68
C LYS A 168 -19.07 -14.58 15.45
N ARG A 169 -17.92 -14.73 14.76
CA ARG A 169 -16.56 -14.86 15.33
C ARG A 169 -15.67 -13.64 15.07
N GLY A 170 -16.19 -12.55 14.51
CA GLY A 170 -15.40 -11.49 13.90
C GLY A 170 -14.65 -10.57 14.88
N LEU A 171 -15.06 -10.50 16.15
CA LEU A 171 -14.22 -9.87 17.19
C LEU A 171 -12.93 -10.65 17.45
N ALA A 172 -12.93 -11.97 17.31
CA ALA A 172 -11.71 -12.78 17.37
C ALA A 172 -10.82 -12.61 16.12
N LEU A 173 -11.38 -12.10 15.01
CA LEU A 173 -10.62 -11.69 13.83
C LEU A 173 -9.96 -10.31 13.99
N LEU A 174 -10.54 -9.41 14.79
CA LEU A 174 -9.88 -8.17 15.19
C LEU A 174 -8.86 -8.39 16.31
N ALA A 175 -8.99 -9.46 17.09
CA ALA A 175 -8.00 -9.84 18.09
C ALA A 175 -6.64 -10.13 17.41
N ILE A 176 -5.66 -9.26 17.68
CA ILE A 176 -4.28 -9.53 17.30
C ILE A 176 -3.88 -10.85 17.98
N ARG A 177 -3.34 -11.80 17.20
CA ARG A 177 -2.74 -13.00 17.79
C ARG A 177 -1.71 -12.56 18.83
N PRO A 178 -1.72 -13.08 20.07
CA PRO A 178 -0.88 -12.57 21.16
C PRO A 178 0.60 -12.49 20.79
N ARG A 179 1.10 -13.42 19.97
CA ARG A 179 2.47 -13.37 19.41
C ARG A 179 2.78 -12.09 18.63
N ARG A 180 1.86 -11.59 17.79
CA ARG A 180 2.07 -10.36 17.01
C ARG A 180 1.98 -9.11 17.87
N LEU A 181 1.10 -9.12 18.88
CA LEU A 181 1.03 -8.02 19.84
C LEU A 181 2.33 -7.93 20.64
N LEU A 182 2.86 -9.07 21.09
CA LEU A 182 4.12 -9.15 21.81
C LEU A 182 5.30 -8.69 20.94
N LEU A 183 5.33 -9.06 19.66
CA LEU A 183 6.32 -8.53 18.71
C LEU A 183 6.22 -7.02 18.50
N LEU A 184 5.00 -6.45 18.45
CA LEU A 184 4.82 -5.00 18.31
C LEU A 184 5.27 -4.26 19.58
N ILE A 185 4.93 -4.78 20.76
CA ILE A 185 5.41 -4.23 22.04
C ILE A 185 6.94 -4.29 22.09
N ALA A 186 7.54 -5.45 21.80
CA ALA A 186 8.99 -5.61 21.78
C ALA A 186 9.67 -4.67 20.78
N GLY A 187 9.13 -4.54 19.56
CA GLY A 187 9.64 -3.62 18.55
C GLY A 187 9.55 -2.15 18.97
N THR A 188 8.46 -1.76 19.64
CA THR A 188 8.30 -0.39 20.17
C THR A 188 9.34 -0.11 21.25
N VAL A 189 9.53 -1.03 22.19
CA VAL A 189 10.54 -0.90 23.27
C VAL A 189 11.96 -0.83 22.70
N ILE A 190 12.29 -1.67 21.71
CA ILE A 190 13.61 -1.62 21.05
C ILE A 190 13.83 -0.29 20.35
N LEU A 191 12.84 0.22 19.62
CA LEU A 191 12.93 1.50 18.93
C LEU A 191 13.14 2.65 19.91
N GLU A 192 12.47 2.60 21.04
CA GLU A 192 12.62 3.59 22.11
C GLU A 192 13.99 3.54 22.77
N ILE A 193 14.48 2.34 23.11
CA ILE A 193 15.85 2.15 23.63
C ILE A 193 16.88 2.70 22.64
N ALA A 194 16.71 2.41 21.34
CA ALA A 194 17.60 2.89 20.29
C ALA A 194 17.55 4.43 20.16
N PHE A 195 16.35 5.01 20.24
CA PHE A 195 16.16 6.46 20.21
C PHE A 195 16.81 7.13 21.42
N PHE A 196 16.63 6.59 22.62
CA PHE A 196 17.24 7.11 23.83
C PHE A 196 18.77 6.99 23.80
N ALA A 197 19.30 5.84 23.35
CA ALA A 197 20.73 5.65 23.14
C ALA A 197 21.29 6.66 22.14
N PHE A 198 20.58 6.92 21.03
CA PHE A 198 20.93 7.97 20.08
C PHE A 198 20.99 9.34 20.76
N LEU A 199 19.97 9.74 21.52
CA LEU A 199 19.96 11.02 22.25
C LEU A 199 21.14 11.15 23.21
N VAL A 200 21.49 10.09 23.95
CA VAL A 200 22.64 10.07 24.87
C VAL A 200 23.97 10.20 24.13
N ILE A 201 24.17 9.43 23.06
CA ILE A 201 25.39 9.51 22.21
C ILE A 201 25.53 10.92 21.67
N VAL A 202 24.44 11.45 21.18
CA VAL A 202 24.35 12.77 20.58
C VAL A 202 24.67 13.87 21.60
N GLN A 203 24.13 13.77 22.81
CA GLN A 203 24.46 14.66 23.92
C GLN A 203 25.95 14.58 24.28
N PHE A 204 26.50 13.36 24.37
CA PHE A 204 27.91 13.13 24.66
C PHE A 204 28.84 13.73 23.59
N LEU A 205 28.55 13.50 22.31
CA LEU A 205 29.33 14.04 21.18
C LEU A 205 29.25 15.56 21.08
N SER A 206 28.12 16.16 21.47
CA SER A 206 27.94 17.61 21.40
C SER A 206 28.79 18.39 22.41
N GLY A 207 29.45 17.72 23.36
CA GLY A 207 30.33 18.35 24.35
C GLY A 207 29.62 19.36 25.25
N ALA A 208 28.28 19.35 25.28
CA ALA A 208 27.52 20.26 26.10
C ALA A 208 27.86 20.00 27.57
N PRO A 209 28.44 20.97 28.30
CA PRO A 209 28.76 20.77 29.70
C PRO A 209 27.46 20.40 30.41
N ALA A 210 27.48 19.32 31.19
CA ALA A 210 26.34 18.90 31.99
C ALA A 210 25.94 20.10 32.85
N SER A 211 24.91 20.82 32.44
CA SER A 211 24.42 21.98 33.17
C SER A 211 24.09 21.47 34.56
N GLN A 212 24.79 21.99 35.57
CA GLN A 212 24.55 21.73 36.98
C GLN A 212 23.19 22.31 37.36
N HIS A 213 22.11 21.76 36.80
CA HIS A 213 20.79 21.94 37.37
C HIS A 213 20.82 21.20 38.69
N THR A 214 20.79 22.00 39.75
CA THR A 214 20.51 21.54 41.10
C THR A 214 19.31 20.61 40.98
N ILE A 215 19.53 19.32 41.18
CA ILE A 215 18.49 18.29 41.03
C ILE A 215 17.46 18.59 42.12
N THR A 216 16.45 19.38 41.79
CA THR A 216 15.30 19.55 42.66
C THR A 216 14.59 18.20 42.68
N PRO A 217 14.17 17.68 43.86
CA PRO A 217 13.59 16.34 44.00
C PRO A 217 12.31 16.08 43.18
N ALA A 218 11.74 17.10 42.51
CA ALA A 218 10.63 16.97 41.56
C ALA A 218 11.07 16.58 40.12
N ALA A 219 12.36 16.63 39.79
CA ALA A 219 12.88 16.34 38.44
C ALA A 219 12.62 14.90 37.91
N PRO A 220 12.72 13.80 38.69
CA PRO A 220 12.60 12.46 38.13
C PRO A 220 11.19 12.12 37.64
N VAL A 221 10.15 12.75 38.22
CA VAL A 221 8.76 12.56 37.79
C VAL A 221 8.55 13.09 36.36
N SER A 222 9.17 14.23 36.03
CA SER A 222 9.02 14.86 34.71
C SER A 222 9.66 14.07 33.56
N ILE A 223 10.78 13.38 33.80
CA ILE A 223 11.47 12.58 32.79
C ILE A 223 10.69 11.30 32.51
N ALA A 224 10.20 10.62 33.56
CA ALA A 224 9.38 9.42 33.41
C ALA A 224 8.07 9.72 32.67
N GLU A 225 7.43 10.87 32.96
CA GLU A 225 6.22 11.33 32.26
C GLU A 225 6.49 11.59 30.77
N GLN A 226 7.55 12.34 30.44
CA GLN A 226 7.92 12.60 29.05
C GLN A 226 8.25 11.32 28.29
N LEU A 227 9.00 10.40 28.91
CA LEU A 227 9.33 9.11 28.32
C LEU A 227 8.03 8.33 28.05
N GLY A 228 7.14 8.21 29.03
CA GLY A 228 5.86 7.53 28.87
C GLY A 228 4.98 8.11 27.75
N ILE A 229 4.96 9.43 27.59
CA ILE A 229 4.25 10.09 26.48
C ILE A 229 4.89 9.72 25.13
N VAL A 230 6.22 9.75 25.03
CA VAL A 230 6.94 9.37 23.80
C VAL A 230 6.75 7.89 23.48
N THR A 231 6.82 7.00 24.47
CA THR A 231 6.54 5.56 24.33
C THR A 231 5.14 5.35 23.77
N LEU A 232 4.13 5.96 24.41
CA LEU A 232 2.74 5.82 24.04
C LEU A 232 2.49 6.33 22.63
N PHE A 233 3.05 7.50 22.29
CA PHE A 233 2.89 8.10 20.97
C PHE A 233 3.54 7.23 19.89
N THR A 234 4.75 6.72 20.13
CA THR A 234 5.47 5.80 19.24
C THR A 234 4.69 4.49 19.06
N PHE A 235 4.19 3.92 20.15
CA PHE A 235 3.35 2.72 20.11
C PHE A 235 2.11 2.94 19.24
N VAL A 236 1.38 4.04 19.45
CA VAL A 236 0.17 4.37 18.69
C VAL A 236 0.49 4.55 17.20
N ILE A 237 1.57 5.26 16.89
CA ILE A 237 2.06 5.46 15.52
C ILE A 237 2.39 4.14 14.82
N LEU A 238 2.94 3.15 15.52
CA LEU A 238 3.30 1.86 14.93
C LEU A 238 2.14 0.84 14.94
N ALA A 239 1.25 0.93 15.92
CA ALA A 239 0.12 0.04 16.09
C ALA A 239 -0.95 0.31 15.04
N ILE A 240 -1.41 1.56 14.91
CA ILE A 240 -2.49 1.96 13.99
C ILE A 240 -2.25 1.44 12.54
N PRO A 241 -1.07 1.63 11.92
CA PRO A 241 -0.83 1.24 10.54
C PRO A 241 -0.76 -0.27 10.43
N LEU A 242 -0.22 -0.97 11.44
CA LEU A 242 -0.22 -2.42 11.47
C LEU A 242 -1.64 -2.97 11.55
N PHE A 243 -2.50 -2.40 12.41
CA PHE A 243 -3.91 -2.77 12.50
C PHE A 243 -4.64 -2.54 11.18
N ILE A 244 -4.47 -1.35 10.58
CA ILE A 244 -5.08 -1.03 9.29
C ILE A 244 -4.56 -1.97 8.20
N ALA A 245 -3.25 -2.23 8.14
CA ALA A 245 -2.66 -3.15 7.18
C ALA A 245 -3.21 -4.57 7.34
N GLN A 246 -3.37 -5.05 8.57
CA GLN A 246 -3.97 -6.37 8.83
C GLN A 246 -5.44 -6.42 8.42
N ALA A 247 -6.22 -5.38 8.73
CA ALA A 247 -7.61 -5.26 8.31
C ALA A 247 -7.72 -5.25 6.77
N VAL A 248 -6.85 -4.51 6.08
CA VAL A 248 -6.78 -4.43 4.62
C VAL A 248 -6.38 -5.77 3.99
N LEU A 249 -5.44 -6.50 4.60
CA LEU A 249 -5.02 -7.80 4.10
C LEU A 249 -6.10 -8.87 4.21
N ARG A 250 -6.98 -8.76 5.22
CA ARG A 250 -8.06 -9.73 5.46
C ARG A 250 -9.37 -9.39 4.75
N SER A 251 -9.60 -8.13 4.42
CA SER A 251 -10.85 -7.69 3.80
C SER A 251 -10.84 -7.93 2.29
N GLU A 252 -11.93 -8.52 1.78
CA GLU A 252 -12.20 -8.58 0.34
C GLU A 252 -12.75 -7.23 -0.11
N PHE A 253 -11.97 -6.49 -0.90
CA PHE A 253 -12.40 -5.20 -1.42
C PHE A 253 -12.91 -5.34 -2.84
N SER A 254 -14.01 -4.67 -3.13
CA SER A 254 -14.46 -4.52 -4.51
C SER A 254 -13.40 -3.76 -5.34
N PRO A 255 -13.22 -4.09 -6.62
CA PRO A 255 -12.29 -3.37 -7.50
C PRO A 255 -12.58 -1.86 -7.58
N LYS A 256 -13.85 -1.46 -7.42
CA LYS A 256 -14.28 -0.05 -7.42
C LYS A 256 -13.71 0.70 -6.21
N MET A 257 -13.77 0.11 -5.02
CA MET A 257 -13.18 0.70 -3.81
C MET A 257 -11.67 0.85 -3.93
N LEU A 258 -11.00 -0.14 -4.53
CA LEU A 258 -9.55 -0.10 -4.72
C LEU A 258 -9.12 1.03 -5.67
N ARG A 259 -9.90 1.28 -6.74
CA ARG A 259 -9.67 2.41 -7.66
C ARG A 259 -9.86 3.76 -6.96
N TYR A 260 -10.90 3.87 -6.14
CA TYR A 260 -11.15 5.07 -5.34
C TYR A 260 -10.00 5.34 -4.35
N ALA A 261 -9.56 4.31 -3.63
CA ALA A 261 -8.43 4.40 -2.71
C ALA A 261 -7.14 4.83 -3.42
N LEU A 262 -6.84 4.29 -4.60
CA LEU A 262 -5.66 4.67 -5.39
C LEU A 262 -5.71 6.13 -5.86
N ALA A 263 -6.90 6.62 -6.24
CA ALA A 263 -7.08 8.03 -6.63
C ALA A 263 -6.78 8.97 -5.45
N LEU A 264 -7.34 8.67 -4.27
CA LEU A 264 -7.06 9.46 -3.07
C LEU A 264 -5.60 9.37 -2.62
N MET A 265 -4.97 8.19 -2.72
CA MET A 265 -3.54 8.06 -2.46
C MET A 265 -2.69 8.93 -3.39
N SER A 266 -3.06 9.02 -4.67
CA SER A 266 -2.36 9.88 -5.62
C SER A 266 -2.46 11.36 -5.23
N ILE A 267 -3.65 11.80 -4.78
CA ILE A 267 -3.85 13.16 -4.27
C ILE A 267 -3.03 13.37 -2.98
N ALA A 268 -3.04 12.43 -2.05
CA ALA A 268 -2.25 12.51 -0.82
C ALA A 268 -0.75 12.63 -1.11
N THR A 269 -0.21 11.79 -2.02
CA THR A 269 1.20 11.87 -2.45
C THR A 269 1.52 13.22 -3.07
N LEU A 270 0.64 13.76 -3.91
CA LEU A 270 0.81 15.08 -4.51
C LEU A 270 0.87 16.17 -3.42
N THR A 271 -0.06 16.15 -2.47
CA THR A 271 -0.06 17.11 -1.35
C THR A 271 1.19 17.00 -0.50
N MET A 272 1.64 15.79 -0.14
CA MET A 272 2.90 15.58 0.58
C MET A 272 4.12 16.12 -0.20
N THR A 273 4.12 15.98 -1.52
CA THR A 273 5.19 16.51 -2.39
C THR A 273 5.21 18.04 -2.35
N ILE A 274 4.04 18.68 -2.45
CA ILE A 274 3.89 20.13 -2.36
C ILE A 274 4.37 20.63 -1.00
N THR A 275 3.93 19.99 0.09
CA THR A 275 4.38 20.32 1.45
C THR A 275 5.90 20.17 1.57
N CYS A 276 6.48 19.08 1.08
CA CYS A 276 7.94 18.85 1.14
C CYS A 276 8.72 19.92 0.39
N LEU A 277 8.29 20.30 -0.81
CA LEU A 277 8.92 21.38 -1.58
C LEU A 277 8.76 22.74 -0.88
N ALA A 278 7.58 23.03 -0.34
CA ALA A 278 7.33 24.25 0.42
C ALA A 278 8.20 24.30 1.68
N THR A 279 8.42 23.18 2.37
CA THR A 279 9.35 23.08 3.50
C THR A 279 10.78 23.39 3.08
N VAL A 280 11.28 22.84 1.96
CA VAL A 280 12.62 23.15 1.46
C VAL A 280 12.76 24.65 1.14
N ILE A 281 11.79 25.23 0.44
CA ILE A 281 11.79 26.66 0.09
C ILE A 281 11.72 27.51 1.36
N TRP A 282 10.88 27.14 2.32
CA TRP A 282 10.74 27.83 3.60
C TRP A 282 12.08 27.85 4.34
N ILE A 283 12.76 26.70 4.45
CA ILE A 283 14.07 26.59 5.11
C ILE A 283 15.11 27.48 4.42
N ILE A 284 15.25 27.36 3.10
CA ILE A 284 16.22 28.17 2.34
C ILE A 284 15.95 29.66 2.54
N SER A 285 14.68 30.07 2.44
CA SER A 285 14.27 31.47 2.64
C SER A 285 14.56 31.94 4.06
N PHE A 286 14.35 31.09 5.06
CA PHE A 286 14.61 31.40 6.46
C PHE A 286 16.10 31.65 6.71
N TRP A 287 16.98 30.82 6.13
CA TRP A 287 18.44 30.98 6.25
C TRP A 287 18.99 32.21 5.51
N ILE A 288 18.39 32.58 4.38
CA ILE A 288 18.84 33.75 3.59
C ILE A 288 18.34 35.06 4.21
N LEU A 289 17.07 35.12 4.59
CA LEU A 289 16.40 36.37 4.95
C LEU A 289 16.43 36.66 6.45
N ALA A 290 16.49 35.63 7.29
CA ALA A 290 16.50 35.78 8.75
C ALA A 290 17.54 34.85 9.42
N PRO A 291 18.83 34.94 9.04
CA PRO A 291 19.87 34.04 9.52
C PRO A 291 20.03 34.04 11.05
N ASP A 292 19.83 35.19 11.70
CA ASP A 292 19.91 35.32 13.16
C ASP A 292 18.84 34.47 13.87
N ILE A 293 17.62 34.45 13.32
CA ILE A 293 16.52 33.64 13.85
C ILE A 293 16.77 32.17 13.53
N ALA A 294 17.19 31.84 12.31
CA ALA A 294 17.50 30.49 11.87
C ALA A 294 18.60 29.82 12.72
N ALA A 295 19.62 30.58 13.11
CA ALA A 295 20.69 30.10 13.99
C ALA A 295 20.23 29.93 15.45
N SER A 296 19.27 30.74 15.91
CA SER A 296 18.76 30.71 17.28
C SER A 296 17.69 29.64 17.54
N GLN A 297 16.94 29.22 16.52
CA GLN A 297 15.87 28.23 16.66
C GLN A 297 16.42 26.81 16.70
N GLY A 298 16.80 26.39 17.90
CA GLY A 298 17.01 24.98 18.23
C GLY A 298 15.68 24.24 18.46
N LEU A 299 15.49 22.98 18.01
CA LEU A 299 14.47 22.05 18.53
C LEU A 299 14.44 22.14 20.06
N GLY A 300 13.47 22.88 20.58
CA GLY A 300 13.18 22.99 22.00
C GLY A 300 12.48 21.75 22.53
N LEU A 301 13.04 20.56 22.33
CA LEU A 301 12.72 19.43 23.20
C LEU A 301 13.25 19.83 24.57
N ALA A 302 12.34 20.22 25.47
CA ALA A 302 12.58 20.96 26.71
C ALA A 302 13.57 20.34 27.73
N GLY A 303 14.24 19.24 27.40
CA GLY A 303 15.33 18.63 28.18
C GLY A 303 16.66 18.44 27.44
N LEU A 304 16.74 18.71 26.13
CA LEU A 304 17.94 18.54 25.31
C LEU A 304 18.45 19.90 24.81
N ARG A 305 18.98 20.72 25.73
CA ARG A 305 19.77 21.92 25.38
C ARG A 305 21.13 21.47 24.81
N GLY A 306 21.11 21.01 23.57
CA GLY A 306 22.29 20.71 22.76
C GLY A 306 22.09 21.30 21.36
N ASN A 307 23.19 21.70 20.72
CA ASN A 307 23.26 22.47 19.46
C ASN A 307 22.69 21.77 18.20
N ILE A 308 21.90 20.72 18.41
CA ILE A 308 21.36 19.80 17.39
C ILE A 308 19.96 20.20 16.99
N GLY A 309 19.38 21.12 17.76
CA GLY A 309 18.15 21.75 17.42
C GLY A 309 18.19 22.68 16.20
N GLY A 310 19.37 23.12 15.73
CA GLY A 310 19.49 24.06 14.62
C GLY A 310 19.25 23.40 13.24
N SER A 311 20.05 23.81 12.25
CA SER A 311 20.00 23.30 10.86
C SER A 311 19.94 21.78 10.75
N ALA A 312 20.62 21.04 11.65
CA ALA A 312 20.67 19.58 11.62
C ALA A 312 19.28 18.93 11.81
N GLY A 313 18.50 19.37 12.80
CA GLY A 313 17.15 18.84 13.03
C GLY A 313 16.20 19.11 11.87
N VAL A 314 16.29 20.32 11.31
CA VAL A 314 15.52 20.73 10.13
C VAL A 314 15.90 19.89 8.89
N VAL A 315 17.20 19.62 8.68
CA VAL A 315 17.67 18.74 7.60
C VAL A 315 17.15 17.32 7.77
N ILE A 316 17.17 16.77 9.00
CA ILE A 316 16.62 15.43 9.27
C ILE A 316 15.13 15.39 8.91
N VAL A 317 14.35 16.40 9.31
CA VAL A 317 12.92 16.51 8.96
C VAL A 317 12.71 16.52 7.45
N VAL A 318 13.48 17.33 6.70
CA VAL A 318 13.39 17.36 5.23
C VAL A 318 13.72 16.01 4.61
N VAL A 319 14.80 15.36 5.07
CA VAL A 319 15.19 14.03 4.57
C VAL A 319 14.09 13.01 4.84
N MET A 320 13.50 13.01 6.05
CA MET A 320 12.37 12.13 6.37
C MET A 320 11.15 12.41 5.49
N MET A 321 10.79 13.68 5.26
CA MET A 321 9.68 14.06 4.37
C MET A 321 9.96 13.61 2.93
N ALA A 322 11.17 13.84 2.41
CA ALA A 322 11.57 13.46 1.07
C ALA A 322 11.56 11.93 0.86
N LEU A 323 12.07 11.16 1.84
CA LEU A 323 12.02 9.70 1.81
C LEU A 323 10.57 9.19 1.82
N ALA A 324 9.72 9.76 2.68
CA ALA A 324 8.30 9.41 2.70
C ALA A 324 7.60 9.72 1.38
N VAL A 325 7.84 10.89 0.78
CA VAL A 325 7.32 11.25 -0.54
C VAL A 325 7.83 10.29 -1.62
N GLY A 326 9.11 9.93 -1.60
CA GLY A 326 9.71 8.99 -2.54
C GLY A 326 9.07 7.59 -2.46
N VAL A 327 8.92 7.05 -1.25
CA VAL A 327 8.25 5.75 -1.01
C VAL A 327 6.79 5.80 -1.46
N SER A 328 6.07 6.87 -1.13
CA SER A 328 4.68 7.09 -1.52
C SER A 328 4.52 7.16 -3.05
N THR A 329 5.37 7.93 -3.72
CA THR A 329 5.38 8.08 -5.18
C THR A 329 5.69 6.77 -5.88
N PHE A 330 6.69 6.03 -5.40
CA PHE A 330 7.04 4.71 -5.94
C PHE A 330 5.87 3.72 -5.77
N ALA A 331 5.23 3.70 -4.61
CA ALA A 331 4.08 2.84 -4.33
C ALA A 331 2.90 3.16 -5.27
N VAL A 332 2.55 4.44 -5.44
CA VAL A 332 1.47 4.87 -6.34
C VAL A 332 1.79 4.55 -7.80
N ARG A 333 3.02 4.83 -8.26
CA ARG A 333 3.45 4.52 -9.64
C ARG A 333 3.36 3.04 -9.95
N ARG A 334 3.78 2.17 -9.02
CA ARG A 334 3.64 0.72 -9.15
C ARG A 334 2.17 0.29 -9.21
N GLY A 335 1.31 0.91 -8.40
CA GLY A 335 -0.14 0.68 -8.42
C GLY A 335 -0.78 1.06 -9.76
N LEU A 336 -0.37 2.18 -10.35
CA LEU A 336 -0.85 2.65 -11.66
C LEU A 336 -0.36 1.77 -12.81
N HIS A 337 0.92 1.37 -12.82
CA HIS A 337 1.48 0.52 -13.87
C HIS A 337 0.80 -0.86 -13.94
N ASN A 338 0.50 -1.45 -12.78
CA ASN A 338 -0.23 -2.71 -12.71
C ASN A 338 -1.66 -2.58 -13.24
N ARG A 339 -2.25 -1.38 -13.17
CA ARG A 339 -3.60 -1.12 -13.69
C ARG A 339 -3.61 -1.07 -15.21
N THR A 340 -2.62 -0.43 -15.84
CA THR A 340 -2.52 -0.36 -17.30
C THR A 340 -2.29 -1.73 -17.92
N ALA A 341 -1.54 -2.61 -17.24
CA ALA A 341 -1.33 -3.99 -17.68
C ALA A 341 -2.58 -4.88 -17.58
N ALA A 342 -3.59 -4.48 -16.79
CA ALA A 342 -4.82 -5.27 -16.59
C ALA A 342 -5.94 -4.92 -17.58
N THR A 343 -5.79 -3.84 -18.34
CA THR A 343 -6.78 -3.35 -19.31
C THR A 343 -6.46 -3.75 -20.75
N ILE A 344 -5.31 -4.38 -20.99
CA ILE A 344 -4.84 -4.90 -22.28
C ILE A 344 -5.07 -6.40 -22.30
#